data_AF-A0A6N8WAC6-F1
#
_entry.id   AF-A0A6N8WAC6-F1
#
_cell.length_a   1.000
_cell.length_b   1.000
_cell.length_c   1.000
_cell.angle_alpha   90.00
_cell.angle_beta   90.00
_cell.angle_gamma   90.00
#
_symmetry.space_group_name_H-M   'P 1'
#
loop_
_entity.id
_entity.type
_entity.pdbx_description
1 polymer ?
#
loop_
_entity_poly.entity_id
_entity_poly.type
_entity_poly.pdbx_seq_one_letter_code
_entity_poly.pdbx_strand_id
1 'polypeptide(L)'
;MSTDTTPSGDNASKASGQTEDAVAEALGHILSQSEAARSALATTLREGGTAVGTVAGVRSQAIDEEERPSLAGLDEEGVVRVLVQPVLWAGLSQGQPNAYFKGLPLDRPAALLFVAPAARLARLWPELCRRADEQFTI
;
A
#
# COMPACT_ATOMS: atom_id res chain seq x y z
N MET A 1 -31.06 -36.80 -1.39
CA MET A 1 -31.31 -35.38 -1.73
C MET A 1 -31.37 -34.67 -0.39
N SER A 2 -30.47 -33.77 0.00
CA SER A 2 -29.72 -32.80 -0.79
C SER A 2 -28.34 -32.58 -0.16
N THR A 3 -27.30 -32.53 -0.98
CA THR A 3 -26.00 -32.00 -0.58
C THR A 3 -26.08 -30.48 -0.61
N ASP A 4 -25.92 -29.90 0.58
CA ASP A 4 -25.57 -28.50 0.78
C ASP A 4 -24.26 -28.21 0.02
N THR A 5 -24.25 -27.16 -0.80
CA THR A 5 -23.06 -26.73 -1.53
C THR A 5 -23.13 -25.22 -1.67
N THR A 6 -22.64 -24.52 -0.66
CA THR A 6 -22.13 -23.17 -0.83
C THR A 6 -20.61 -23.17 -0.65
N PRO A 7 -19.82 -23.16 -1.73
CA PRO A 7 -18.44 -22.74 -1.68
C PRO A 7 -18.25 -21.61 -2.71
N SER A 8 -18.41 -20.36 -2.29
CA SER A 8 -18.17 -19.23 -3.20
C SER A 8 -17.46 -18.03 -2.55
N GLY A 9 -17.43 -17.91 -1.21
CA GLY A 9 -16.76 -16.80 -0.53
C GLY A 9 -15.23 -16.88 -0.46
N ASP A 10 -14.70 -18.07 -0.14
CA ASP A 10 -13.27 -18.20 0.23
C ASP A 10 -12.32 -18.12 -0.96
N ASN A 11 -12.74 -18.59 -2.14
CA ASN A 11 -11.90 -18.57 -3.33
C ASN A 11 -11.80 -17.17 -3.96
N ALA A 12 -12.86 -16.36 -3.88
CA ALA A 12 -12.86 -15.00 -4.40
C ALA A 12 -11.92 -14.08 -3.61
N SER A 13 -11.88 -14.23 -2.28
CA SER A 13 -11.00 -13.47 -1.40
C SER A 13 -9.53 -13.85 -1.59
N LYS A 14 -9.23 -15.15 -1.76
CA LYS A 14 -7.88 -15.65 -2.06
C LYS A 14 -7.36 -15.19 -3.43
N ALA A 15 -8.19 -15.25 -4.47
CA ALA A 15 -7.83 -14.78 -5.81
C ALA A 15 -7.61 -13.26 -5.86
N SER A 16 -8.36 -12.51 -5.03
CA SER A 16 -8.20 -11.06 -4.86
C SER A 16 -6.83 -10.72 -4.26
N GLY A 17 -6.42 -11.43 -3.20
CA GLY A 17 -5.10 -11.27 -2.58
C GLY A 17 -3.95 -11.55 -3.56
N GLN A 18 -4.03 -12.64 -4.32
CA GLN A 18 -3.03 -12.97 -5.35
C GLN A 18 -2.88 -11.89 -6.42
N THR A 19 -3.96 -11.18 -6.74
CA THR A 19 -3.92 -10.08 -7.72
C THR A 19 -3.24 -8.84 -7.14
N GLU A 20 -3.48 -8.54 -5.86
CA GLU A 20 -2.83 -7.45 -5.14
C GLU A 20 -1.33 -7.71 -4.97
N ASP A 21 -0.95 -8.95 -4.65
CA ASP A 21 0.44 -9.39 -4.59
C ASP A 21 1.13 -9.26 -5.95
N ALA A 22 0.48 -9.70 -7.04
CA ALA A 22 1.03 -9.57 -8.39
C ALA A 22 1.28 -8.11 -8.80
N VAL A 23 0.39 -7.19 -8.41
CA VAL A 23 0.59 -5.75 -8.65
C VAL A 23 1.72 -5.19 -7.78
N ALA A 24 1.82 -5.61 -6.52
CA ALA A 24 2.92 -5.24 -5.67
C ALA A 24 4.27 -5.71 -6.24
N GLU A 25 4.36 -6.96 -6.69
CA GLU A 25 5.55 -7.51 -7.31
C GLU A 25 5.93 -6.77 -8.60
N ALA A 26 4.97 -6.53 -9.49
CA ALA A 26 5.20 -5.81 -10.74
C ALA A 26 5.68 -4.37 -10.47
N LEU A 27 5.03 -3.67 -9.55
CA LEU A 27 5.42 -2.31 -9.17
C LEU A 27 6.81 -2.29 -8.50
N GLY A 28 7.06 -3.23 -7.59
CA GLY A 28 8.37 -3.40 -6.95
C GLY A 28 9.47 -3.67 -7.97
N HIS A 29 9.21 -4.53 -8.96
CA HIS A 29 10.14 -4.80 -10.05
C HIS A 29 10.47 -3.53 -10.84
N ILE A 30 9.45 -2.80 -11.32
CA ILE A 30 9.63 -1.56 -12.08
C ILE A 30 10.46 -0.53 -11.27
N LEU A 31 10.08 -0.31 -10.00
CA LEU A 31 10.75 0.67 -9.15
C LEU A 31 12.19 0.25 -8.80
N SER A 32 12.47 -1.05 -8.70
CA SER A 32 13.82 -1.55 -8.46
C SER A 32 14.76 -1.29 -9.65
N GLN A 33 14.24 -1.38 -10.88
CA GLN A 33 15.05 -1.30 -12.09
C GLN A 33 15.15 0.12 -12.69
N SER A 34 14.30 1.06 -12.27
CA SER A 34 14.19 2.38 -12.91
C SER A 34 14.28 3.53 -11.91
N GLU A 35 15.38 4.27 -11.96
CA GLU A 35 15.54 5.54 -11.23
C GLU A 35 14.51 6.59 -11.67
N ALA A 36 14.18 6.61 -12.96
CA ALA A 36 13.13 7.49 -13.48
C ALA A 36 11.76 7.15 -12.86
N ALA A 37 11.43 5.87 -12.68
CA ALA A 37 10.19 5.46 -12.01
C ALA A 37 10.17 5.86 -10.53
N ARG A 38 11.31 5.73 -9.82
CA ARG A 38 11.43 6.19 -8.43
C ARG A 38 11.32 7.72 -8.31
N SER A 39 11.91 8.46 -9.26
CA SER A 39 11.79 9.92 -9.33
C SER A 39 10.36 10.37 -9.65
N ALA A 40 9.66 9.62 -10.52
CA ALA A 40 8.25 9.86 -10.81
C ALA A 40 7.38 9.60 -9.57
N LEU A 41 7.62 8.51 -8.84
CA LEU A 41 6.94 8.22 -7.57
C LEU A 41 7.11 9.37 -6.57
N ALA A 42 8.33 9.86 -6.35
CA ALA A 42 8.59 10.98 -5.45
C ALA A 42 7.86 12.27 -5.91
N THR A 43 7.78 12.50 -7.22
CA THR A 43 7.05 13.63 -7.80
C THR A 43 5.55 13.50 -7.58
N THR A 44 4.95 12.33 -7.84
CA THR A 44 3.53 12.07 -7.58
C THR A 44 3.18 12.30 -6.10
N LEU A 45 4.03 11.84 -5.18
CA LEU A 45 3.80 12.05 -3.74
C LEU A 45 3.85 13.54 -3.36
N ARG A 46 4.77 14.29 -3.96
CA ARG A 46 4.87 15.74 -3.77
C ARG A 46 3.62 16.46 -4.29
N GLU A 47 3.10 16.07 -5.46
CA GLU A 47 1.84 16.59 -5.99
C GLU A 47 0.64 16.23 -5.11
N GLY A 48 0.70 15.08 -4.43
CA GLY A 48 -0.26 14.67 -3.40
C GLY A 48 -0.09 15.34 -2.03
N GLY A 49 0.89 16.24 -1.88
CA GLY A 49 1.07 17.06 -0.68
C GLY A 49 2.26 16.68 0.22
N THR A 50 3.01 15.62 -0.08
CA THR A 50 4.13 15.17 0.76
C THR A 50 5.43 15.08 -0.03
N ALA A 51 6.39 15.94 0.29
CA ALA A 51 7.73 15.91 -0.29
C ALA A 51 8.63 14.90 0.44
N VAL A 52 8.56 13.62 0.07
CA VAL A 52 9.35 12.53 0.70
C VAL A 52 10.85 12.54 0.39
N GLY A 53 11.31 13.42 -0.51
CA GLY A 53 12.70 13.45 -0.98
C GLY A 53 13.00 12.35 -2.00
N THR A 54 14.27 11.95 -2.08
CA THR A 54 14.75 10.92 -3.00
C THR A 54 14.33 9.52 -2.52
N VAL A 55 13.84 8.69 -3.45
CA VAL A 55 13.65 7.25 -3.25
C VAL A 55 14.80 6.53 -3.96
N ALA A 56 15.83 6.17 -3.20
CA ALA A 56 17.05 5.54 -3.71
C ALA A 56 16.83 4.05 -4.05
N GLY A 57 15.99 3.36 -3.30
CA GLY A 57 15.71 1.93 -3.50
C GLY A 57 14.30 1.52 -3.10
N VAL A 58 13.91 0.30 -3.46
CA VAL A 58 12.63 -0.30 -3.06
C VAL A 58 12.86 -1.73 -2.58
N ARG A 59 12.11 -2.11 -1.55
CA ARG A 59 12.10 -3.45 -0.96
C ARG A 59 10.66 -3.97 -0.89
N SER A 60 10.44 -5.20 -1.37
CA SER A 60 9.19 -5.93 -1.11
C SER A 60 9.17 -6.41 0.34
N GLN A 61 7.99 -6.35 0.98
CA GLN A 61 7.80 -6.80 2.36
C GLN A 61 6.89 -8.02 2.48
N ALA A 62 6.86 -8.87 1.45
CA ALA A 62 6.27 -10.22 1.35
C ALA A 62 6.00 -10.97 2.69
N ILE A 63 5.14 -11.99 2.73
CA ILE A 63 3.66 -12.07 2.59
C ILE A 63 3.10 -12.60 3.94
N ASP A 64 3.97 -12.90 4.92
CA ASP A 64 3.65 -13.67 6.14
C ASP A 64 3.15 -12.81 7.30
N GLU A 65 3.07 -11.49 7.13
CA GLU A 65 2.52 -10.58 8.13
C GLU A 65 1.39 -9.75 7.49
N GLU A 66 0.14 -10.13 7.77
CA GLU A 66 -1.10 -9.46 7.29
C GLU A 66 -1.16 -7.95 7.61
N GLU A 67 -0.25 -7.48 8.47
CA GLU A 67 -0.15 -6.10 8.94
C GLU A 67 1.07 -5.34 8.40
N ARG A 68 1.69 -5.76 7.29
CA ARG A 68 2.73 -4.97 6.62
C ARG A 68 2.32 -4.45 5.24
N PRO A 69 2.75 -3.23 4.86
CA PRO A 69 2.58 -2.73 3.50
C PRO A 69 3.37 -3.57 2.50
N SER A 70 2.82 -3.82 1.31
CA SER A 70 3.46 -4.66 0.30
C SER A 70 4.86 -4.19 -0.13
N LEU A 71 5.11 -2.88 -0.24
CA LEU A 71 6.42 -2.33 -0.62
C LEU A 71 6.87 -1.21 0.32
N ALA A 72 8.19 -1.06 0.45
CA ALA A 72 8.84 0.07 1.10
C ALA A 72 9.85 0.73 0.15
N GLY A 73 9.73 2.04 -0.07
CA GLY A 73 10.76 2.86 -0.71
C GLY A 73 11.69 3.48 0.33
N LEU A 74 12.98 3.44 0.04
CA LEU A 74 14.07 3.81 0.95
C LEU A 74 14.84 5.02 0.41
N ASP A 75 15.35 5.88 1.29
CA ASP A 75 16.35 6.90 0.92
C ASP A 75 17.78 6.31 0.84
N GLU A 76 18.77 7.18 0.61
CA GLU A 76 20.18 6.82 0.45
C GLU A 76 20.77 6.22 1.73
N GLU A 77 20.22 6.57 2.89
CA GLU A 77 20.58 6.00 4.19
C GLU A 77 19.85 4.68 4.50
N GLY A 78 18.97 4.22 3.61
CA GLY A 78 18.17 3.02 3.80
C GLY A 78 16.97 3.21 4.73
N VAL A 79 16.58 4.45 5.04
CA VAL A 79 15.41 4.78 5.86
C VAL A 79 14.16 4.73 5.00
N VAL A 80 13.07 4.16 5.53
CA VAL A 80 11.78 4.09 4.84
C VAL A 80 11.20 5.50 4.66
N ARG A 81 10.90 5.88 3.41
CA ARG A 81 10.27 7.17 3.05
C ARG A 81 8.89 7.03 2.47
N VAL A 82 8.59 5.88 1.88
CA VAL A 82 7.26 5.58 1.37
C VAL A 82 6.91 4.13 1.64
N LEU A 83 5.69 3.90 2.10
CA LEU A 83 5.08 2.57 2.17
C LEU A 83 3.99 2.51 1.11
N VAL A 84 3.94 1.43 0.32
CA VAL A 84 2.96 1.28 -0.77
C VAL A 84 2.13 0.03 -0.56
N GLN A 85 0.81 0.20 -0.64
CA GLN A 85 -0.17 -0.88 -0.51
C GLN A 85 -1.16 -0.87 -1.68
N PRO A 86 -1.08 -1.83 -2.61
CA PRO A 86 -2.15 -2.08 -3.55
C PRO A 86 -3.42 -2.56 -2.83
N VAL A 87 -4.56 -2.00 -3.20
CA VAL A 87 -5.90 -2.38 -2.69
C VAL A 87 -6.86 -2.39 -3.87
N LEU A 88 -6.90 -3.52 -4.58
CA LEU A 88 -7.57 -3.65 -5.88
C LEU A 88 -8.99 -4.18 -5.76
N TRP A 89 -9.19 -5.18 -4.89
CA TRP A 89 -10.49 -5.84 -4.73
C TRP A 89 -10.88 -5.97 -3.26
N ALA A 90 -9.91 -6.31 -2.40
CA ALA A 90 -10.15 -6.48 -0.98
C ALA A 90 -10.48 -5.13 -0.30
N GLY A 91 -11.24 -5.20 0.79
CA GLY A 91 -11.38 -4.07 1.71
C GLY A 91 -10.11 -3.87 2.54
N LEU A 92 -10.05 -2.79 3.30
CA LEU A 92 -8.95 -2.56 4.24
C LEU A 92 -8.98 -3.60 5.37
N SER A 93 -7.84 -4.24 5.67
CA SER A 93 -7.71 -5.10 6.85
C SER A 93 -7.88 -4.28 8.14
N GLN A 94 -8.11 -4.94 9.28
CA GLN A 94 -8.40 -4.24 10.53
C GLN A 94 -7.29 -3.26 10.95
N GLY A 95 -6.03 -3.61 10.70
CA GLY A 95 -4.88 -2.77 11.02
C GLY A 95 -4.67 -1.59 10.07
N GLN A 96 -5.31 -1.58 8.90
CA GLN A 96 -5.11 -0.53 7.90
C GLN A 96 -6.03 0.69 8.12
N PRO A 97 -5.54 1.92 7.88
CA PRO A 97 -4.14 2.26 7.53
C PRO A 97 -3.22 2.37 8.76
N ASN A 98 -3.78 2.39 9.97
CA ASN A 98 -3.11 2.92 11.16
C ASN A 98 -1.85 2.16 11.59
N ALA A 99 -1.86 0.83 11.49
CA ALA A 99 -0.70 0.00 11.83
C ALA A 99 0.52 0.35 10.98
N TYR A 100 0.32 0.83 9.75
CA TYR A 100 1.40 1.08 8.80
C TYR A 100 2.16 2.37 9.11
N PHE A 101 1.53 3.36 9.75
CA PHE A 101 2.22 4.59 10.17
C PHE A 101 3.37 4.31 11.15
N LYS A 102 3.32 3.20 11.91
CA LYS A 102 4.43 2.78 12.78
C LYS A 102 5.73 2.48 12.02
N GLY A 103 5.64 2.15 10.74
CA GLY A 103 6.77 1.89 9.86
C GLY A 103 7.36 3.14 9.21
N LEU A 104 6.77 4.32 9.44
CA LEU A 104 7.26 5.59 8.91
C LEU A 104 8.09 6.35 9.94
N PRO A 105 9.14 7.06 9.51
CA PRO A 105 9.91 7.93 10.38
C PRO A 105 9.08 9.13 10.84
N LEU A 106 9.29 9.56 12.08
CA LEU A 106 8.63 10.73 12.67
C LEU A 106 9.45 12.02 12.51
N ASP A 107 10.74 11.91 12.20
CA ASP A 107 11.70 13.02 12.13
C ASP A 107 11.81 13.65 10.73
N ARG A 108 11.18 13.05 9.71
CA ARG A 108 11.28 13.50 8.32
C ARG A 108 10.01 13.17 7.53
N PRO A 109 9.72 13.91 6.44
CA PRO A 109 8.55 13.62 5.60
C PRO A 109 8.58 12.20 5.03
N ALA A 110 7.47 11.49 5.19
CA ALA A 110 7.25 10.16 4.66
C ALA A 110 5.78 9.97 4.29
N ALA A 111 5.48 9.01 3.42
CA ALA A 111 4.14 8.81 2.89
C ALA A 111 3.67 7.35 2.99
N LEU A 112 2.37 7.18 3.23
CA LEU A 112 1.68 5.92 3.01
C LEU A 112 0.82 6.05 1.75
N LEU A 113 1.12 5.27 0.72
CA LEU A 113 0.48 5.31 -0.59
C LEU A 113 -0.40 4.07 -0.80
N PHE A 114 -1.69 4.30 -1.00
CA PHE A 114 -2.62 3.28 -1.46
C PHE A 114 -2.79 3.34 -2.98
N VAL A 115 -2.64 2.21 -3.65
CA VAL A 115 -2.83 2.09 -5.11
C VAL A 115 -4.10 1.31 -5.38
N ALA A 116 -5.09 1.96 -6.01
CA ALA A 116 -6.39 1.36 -6.28
C ALA A 116 -6.92 1.79 -7.65
N PRO A 117 -7.82 0.99 -8.27
CA PRO A 117 -8.53 1.42 -9.47
C PRO A 117 -9.35 2.68 -9.19
N ALA A 118 -9.43 3.60 -10.17
CA ALA A 118 -10.15 4.87 -10.02
C ALA A 118 -11.60 4.70 -9.53
N ALA A 119 -12.29 3.66 -10.00
CA ALA A 119 -13.66 3.33 -9.60
C ALA A 119 -13.82 3.02 -8.10
N ARG A 120 -12.73 2.65 -7.39
CA ARG A 120 -12.74 2.37 -5.95
C ARG A 120 -12.45 3.59 -5.09
N LEU A 121 -11.84 4.64 -5.64
CA LEU A 121 -11.37 5.79 -4.85
C LEU A 121 -12.51 6.48 -4.09
N ALA A 122 -13.69 6.62 -4.71
CA ALA A 122 -14.85 7.25 -4.08
C ALA A 122 -15.33 6.55 -2.79
N ARG A 123 -15.06 5.24 -2.65
CA ARG A 123 -15.39 4.46 -1.45
C ARG A 123 -14.19 4.26 -0.54
N LEU A 124 -13.00 4.03 -1.11
CA LEU A 124 -11.79 3.74 -0.36
C LEU A 124 -11.28 4.98 0.39
N TRP A 125 -11.30 6.15 -0.25
CA TRP A 125 -10.74 7.37 0.33
C TRP A 125 -11.45 7.84 1.61
N PRO A 126 -12.80 7.94 1.67
CA PRO A 126 -13.47 8.31 2.92
C PRO A 126 -13.22 7.33 4.06
N GLU A 127 -13.09 6.04 3.77
CA GLU A 127 -12.80 5.03 4.78
C GLU A 127 -11.37 5.13 5.30
N LEU A 128 -10.39 5.43 4.42
CA LEU A 128 -9.00 5.70 4.83
C LEU A 128 -8.94 6.91 5.77
N CYS A 129 -9.56 8.03 5.41
CA CYS A 129 -9.62 9.22 6.25
C CYS A 129 -10.29 8.92 7.59
N ARG A 130 -11.49 8.32 7.57
CA ARG A 130 -12.25 7.98 8.77
C ARG A 130 -11.44 7.12 9.75
N ARG A 131 -10.73 6.11 9.27
CA ARG A 131 -9.90 5.25 10.13
C ARG A 131 -8.67 5.97 10.63
N ALA A 132 -8.03 6.78 9.79
CA ALA A 132 -6.85 7.53 10.21
C ALA A 132 -7.20 8.59 11.27
N ASP A 133 -8.38 9.22 11.19
CA ASP A 133 -8.93 10.13 12.21
C ASP A 133 -9.09 9.49 13.59
N GLU A 134 -9.24 8.16 13.68
CA GLU A 134 -9.34 7.44 14.96
C GLU A 134 -8.04 7.51 15.78
N GLN A 135 -6.88 7.72 15.12
CA GLN A 135 -5.56 7.73 15.77
C GLN A 135 -4.74 9.00 15.52
N PHE A 136 -4.98 9.68 14.41
CA PHE A 136 -4.26 10.88 13.99
C PHE A 136 -5.33 11.91 13.67
N THR A 137 -5.36 13.06 14.35
CA THR A 137 -6.26 14.16 13.92
C THR A 137 -5.73 14.72 12.61
N ILE A 138 -6.43 14.47 11.49
CA ILE A 138 -6.05 14.91 10.14
C ILE A 138 -6.92 16.09 9.69
#